data_AF-A0A8T4ZEK0-F1
#
_entry.id   AF-A0A8T4ZEK0-F1
#
_cell.length_a   1.000
_cell.length_b   1.000
_cell.length_c   1.000
_cell.angle_alpha   90.00
_cell.angle_beta   90.00
_cell.angle_gamma   90.00
#
_symmetry.space_group_name_H-M   'P 1'
#
loop_
_entity.id
_entity.type
_entity.pdbx_description
1 polymer ?
#
loop_
_entity_poly.entity_id
_entity_poly.type
_entity_poly.pdbx_seq_one_letter_code
_entity_poly.pdbx_strand_id
1 'polypeptide(L)'
;MDTEIEFFNTVKIAAEKLVESLVDHKSIRLIIHSDADGIAAGAILARALSRLEIGFKVSCVNRIDESLIGSIIGDECSLIIFSDIGSGYLDVLKDRMKEKEVIVLDHHVYVEANSDNILHVNPMIQGLDASKGVSGAGISYFFSKEVDKKNIDLSPLGIVGALADQQDKGEKKNLLGLNCIIESDAKNSGLLETSIGLLFYGYETRPIAKAIAYTTNPFIPGLSGREDKCLAFLKEIGVELKSEGRWRAVRDLSEEEKRKVFSALSKHMVFEGFDPKTVHELVGTVYTFTREDPWTPMRDGREYASLLNACARMDRPSVGLAIGLGDRNTAFNEGEAILDDYRKKVSEYLDWVRTNGNIVELENVYLLRGDQKINDRIIGVVASILLSTGALKKQMPLIAIAKSDGRLLKISGRATEELAHMEVDLGSVMMKAAMNVNGRGGGHDIAAGAYIPESSEEEFLRMIDEFVGDQRKIGVHSGDKD
;
A
#
# COMPACT_ATOMS: atom_id res chain seq x y z
N MET A 1 23.34 -12.80 -0.11
CA MET A 1 23.15 -14.27 -0.21
C MET A 1 22.99 -14.86 1.18
N ASP A 2 23.85 -14.51 2.14
CA ASP A 2 23.70 -14.95 3.54
C ASP A 2 22.42 -14.39 4.22
N THR A 3 22.08 -13.13 3.97
CA THR A 3 20.90 -12.45 4.57
C THR A 3 19.56 -13.05 4.14
N GLU A 4 19.40 -13.42 2.87
CA GLU A 4 18.17 -14.07 2.38
C GLU A 4 18.00 -15.47 2.96
N ILE A 5 19.09 -16.22 3.10
CA ILE A 5 19.08 -17.56 3.71
C ILE A 5 18.65 -17.46 5.18
N GLU A 6 19.18 -16.48 5.92
CA GLU A 6 18.79 -16.22 7.31
C GLU A 6 17.31 -15.81 7.43
N PHE A 7 16.81 -14.98 6.52
CA PHE A 7 15.40 -14.63 6.46
C PHE A 7 14.52 -15.88 6.25
N PHE A 8 14.84 -16.71 5.25
CA PHE A 8 14.09 -17.94 4.99
C PHE A 8 14.20 -18.97 6.11
N ASN A 9 15.32 -19.02 6.83
CA ASN A 9 15.45 -19.83 8.04
C ASN A 9 14.48 -19.35 9.14
N THR A 10 14.34 -18.03 9.31
CA THR A 10 13.39 -17.44 10.28
C THR A 10 11.94 -17.75 9.88
N VAL A 11 11.61 -17.65 8.59
CA VAL A 11 10.30 -18.07 8.04
C VAL A 11 10.04 -19.55 8.32
N LYS A 12 11.04 -20.42 8.13
CA LYS A 12 10.95 -21.85 8.39
C LYS A 12 10.67 -22.16 9.86
N ILE A 13 11.39 -21.53 10.78
CA ILE A 13 11.17 -21.69 12.22
C ILE A 13 9.74 -21.27 12.61
N ALA A 14 9.25 -20.16 12.05
CA ALA A 14 7.87 -19.72 12.30
C ALA A 14 6.83 -20.70 11.73
N ALA A 15 7.06 -21.26 10.53
CA ALA A 15 6.19 -22.25 9.92
C ALA A 15 6.15 -23.56 10.74
N GLU A 16 7.30 -24.02 11.23
CA GLU A 16 7.41 -25.17 12.14
C GLU A 16 6.62 -24.93 13.43
N LYS A 17 6.74 -23.74 14.02
CA LYS A 17 5.96 -23.36 15.22
C LYS A 17 4.45 -23.40 14.98
N LEU A 18 3.98 -22.95 13.81
CA LEU A 18 2.58 -23.09 13.45
C LEU A 18 2.17 -24.57 13.41
N VAL A 19 2.97 -25.43 12.75
CA VAL A 19 2.70 -26.87 12.65
C VAL A 19 2.70 -27.55 14.03
N GLU A 20 3.62 -27.18 14.92
CA GLU A 20 3.65 -27.67 16.31
C GLU A 20 2.38 -27.28 17.09
N SER A 21 1.89 -26.05 16.88
CA SER A 21 0.67 -25.58 17.56
C SER A 21 -0.60 -26.34 17.17
N LEU A 22 -0.57 -27.10 16.06
CA LEU A 22 -1.71 -27.89 15.58
C LEU A 22 -2.02 -29.10 16.45
N VAL A 23 -1.03 -29.61 17.19
CA VAL A 23 -1.18 -30.78 18.08
C VAL A 23 -2.22 -30.52 19.18
N ASP A 24 -2.39 -29.25 19.57
CA ASP A 24 -3.29 -28.83 20.64
C ASP A 24 -4.75 -28.64 20.20
N HIS A 25 -5.07 -28.77 18.89
CA HIS A 25 -6.41 -28.51 18.32
C HIS A 25 -7.04 -27.15 18.70
N LYS A 26 -6.21 -26.14 19.00
CA LYS A 26 -6.67 -24.80 19.37
C LYS A 26 -6.89 -23.93 18.14
N SER A 27 -7.81 -22.98 18.26
CA SER A 27 -8.06 -22.00 17.21
C SER A 27 -6.94 -20.97 17.13
N ILE A 28 -6.72 -20.41 15.93
CA ILE A 28 -5.72 -19.37 15.68
C ILE A 28 -6.38 -17.99 15.63
N ARG A 29 -5.76 -17.01 16.26
CA ARG A 29 -6.16 -15.61 16.15
C ARG A 29 -5.30 -14.92 15.11
N LEU A 30 -5.91 -14.48 14.01
CA LEU A 30 -5.22 -13.76 12.94
C LEU A 30 -5.56 -12.27 13.01
N ILE A 31 -4.55 -11.43 13.17
CA ILE A 31 -4.67 -9.97 13.19
C ILE A 31 -3.94 -9.43 11.98
N ILE A 32 -4.66 -8.70 11.12
CA ILE A 32 -4.10 -8.16 9.88
C ILE A 32 -4.30 -6.65 9.81
N HIS A 33 -3.40 -5.97 9.12
CA HIS A 33 -3.56 -4.56 8.83
C HIS A 33 -4.76 -4.31 7.89
N SER A 34 -5.40 -3.15 8.05
CA SER A 34 -6.58 -2.75 7.28
C SER A 34 -6.19 -1.87 6.09
N ASP A 35 -5.39 -2.42 5.20
CA ASP A 35 -5.14 -1.93 3.84
C ASP A 35 -5.06 -3.11 2.85
N ALA A 36 -4.61 -2.87 1.62
CA ALA A 36 -4.57 -3.90 0.60
C ALA A 36 -3.48 -4.96 0.83
N ASP A 37 -2.31 -4.59 1.37
CA ASP A 37 -1.25 -5.56 1.68
C ASP A 37 -1.69 -6.45 2.84
N GLY A 38 -2.17 -5.87 3.94
CA GLY A 38 -2.72 -6.61 5.07
C GLY A 38 -3.89 -7.52 4.70
N ILE A 39 -4.83 -7.06 3.86
CA ILE A 39 -5.94 -7.90 3.38
C ILE A 39 -5.43 -9.06 2.51
N ALA A 40 -4.48 -8.81 1.59
CA ALA A 40 -3.89 -9.86 0.77
C ALA A 40 -3.13 -10.88 1.63
N ALA A 41 -2.35 -10.40 2.60
CA ALA A 41 -1.65 -11.22 3.59
C ALA A 41 -2.62 -12.09 4.40
N GLY A 42 -3.71 -11.49 4.88
CA GLY A 42 -4.77 -12.19 5.59
C GLY A 42 -5.47 -13.24 4.75
N ALA A 43 -5.73 -12.97 3.47
CA ALA A 43 -6.33 -13.94 2.56
C ALA A 43 -5.40 -15.14 2.31
N ILE A 44 -4.09 -14.90 2.16
CA ILE A 44 -3.07 -15.94 2.04
C ILE A 44 -3.08 -16.84 3.29
N LEU A 45 -2.95 -16.24 4.47
CA LEU A 45 -2.90 -16.97 5.73
C LEU A 45 -4.21 -17.71 6.02
N ALA A 46 -5.36 -17.05 5.86
CA ALA A 46 -6.67 -17.66 6.05
C ALA A 46 -6.88 -18.85 5.10
N ARG A 47 -6.43 -18.75 3.83
CA ARG A 47 -6.50 -19.87 2.89
C ARG A 47 -5.59 -21.03 3.29
N ALA A 48 -4.37 -20.75 3.73
CA ALA A 48 -3.43 -21.76 4.21
C ALA A 48 -3.99 -22.48 5.46
N LEU A 49 -4.51 -21.74 6.43
CA LEU A 49 -5.13 -22.29 7.64
C LEU A 49 -6.38 -23.10 7.32
N SER A 50 -7.20 -22.65 6.37
CA SER A 50 -8.38 -23.41 5.90
C SER A 50 -7.98 -24.75 5.27
N ARG A 51 -6.86 -24.80 4.52
CA ARG A 51 -6.34 -26.05 3.92
C ARG A 51 -5.85 -27.06 4.96
N LEU A 52 -5.42 -26.58 6.11
CA LEU A 52 -5.05 -27.40 7.27
C LEU A 52 -6.25 -27.75 8.16
N GLU A 53 -7.46 -27.34 7.78
CA GLU A 53 -8.71 -27.57 8.55
C GLU A 53 -8.67 -26.97 9.97
N ILE A 54 -7.95 -25.86 10.14
CA ILE A 54 -7.81 -25.18 11.43
C ILE A 54 -8.89 -24.11 11.58
N GLY A 55 -9.54 -24.06 12.74
CA GLY A 55 -10.42 -22.95 13.09
C GLY A 55 -9.62 -21.67 13.35
N PHE A 56 -9.99 -20.55 12.72
CA PHE A 56 -9.34 -19.28 12.96
C PHE A 56 -10.33 -18.11 12.99
N LYS A 57 -9.92 -17.02 13.64
CA LYS A 57 -10.69 -15.76 13.73
C LYS A 57 -9.83 -14.60 13.25
N VAL A 58 -10.27 -13.95 12.17
CA VAL A 58 -9.55 -12.82 11.57
C VAL A 58 -10.08 -11.49 12.12
N SER A 59 -9.20 -10.55 12.44
CA SER A 59 -9.53 -9.15 12.66
C SER A 59 -8.65 -8.26 11.80
N CYS A 60 -9.29 -7.41 10.98
CA CYS A 60 -8.63 -6.35 10.23
C CYS A 60 -8.61 -5.07 11.07
N VAL A 61 -7.44 -4.49 11.30
CA VAL A 61 -7.28 -3.35 12.22
C VAL A 61 -6.38 -2.28 11.63
N ASN A 62 -6.65 -1.02 11.96
CA ASN A 62 -5.77 0.10 11.56
C ASN A 62 -4.59 0.30 12.53
N ARG A 63 -4.72 -0.22 13.77
CA ARG A 63 -3.74 -0.10 14.85
C ARG A 63 -3.97 -1.19 15.89
N ILE A 64 -2.96 -1.43 16.72
CA ILE A 64 -3.08 -2.29 17.91
C ILE A 64 -3.37 -1.39 19.11
N ASP A 65 -4.60 -1.43 19.61
CA ASP A 65 -5.04 -0.68 20.78
C ASP A 65 -5.47 -1.59 21.94
N GLU A 66 -5.76 -0.97 23.11
CA GLU A 66 -6.14 -1.69 24.32
C GLU A 66 -7.41 -2.53 24.14
N SER A 67 -8.35 -2.08 23.30
CA SER A 67 -9.57 -2.84 23.02
C SER A 67 -9.25 -4.13 22.26
N LEU A 68 -8.38 -4.04 21.26
CA LEU A 68 -7.92 -5.20 20.51
C LEU A 68 -7.14 -6.17 21.41
N ILE A 69 -6.20 -5.66 22.20
CA ILE A 69 -5.41 -6.47 23.14
C ILE A 69 -6.33 -7.19 24.13
N GLY A 70 -7.31 -6.48 24.70
CA GLY A 70 -8.32 -7.08 25.58
C GLY A 70 -9.13 -8.19 24.90
N SER A 71 -9.54 -7.99 23.64
CA SER A 71 -10.22 -9.03 22.85
C SER A 71 -9.34 -10.26 22.62
N ILE A 72 -8.04 -10.08 22.37
CA ILE A 72 -7.12 -11.18 22.09
C ILE A 72 -6.83 -11.99 23.35
N ILE A 73 -6.61 -11.32 24.49
CA ILE A 73 -6.37 -11.99 25.78
C ILE A 73 -7.58 -12.83 26.19
N GLY A 74 -8.80 -12.34 25.93
CA GLY A 74 -10.03 -13.07 26.21
C GLY A 74 -10.33 -14.25 25.28
N ASP A 75 -9.64 -14.38 24.13
CA ASP A 75 -9.82 -15.51 23.22
C ASP A 75 -9.06 -16.75 23.74
N GLU A 76 -9.65 -17.95 23.63
CA GLU A 76 -9.04 -19.23 24.06
C GLU A 76 -7.96 -19.76 23.09
N CYS A 77 -7.50 -18.94 22.14
CA CYS A 77 -6.46 -19.31 21.18
C CYS A 77 -5.08 -19.46 21.86
N SER A 78 -4.28 -20.44 21.43
CA SER A 78 -2.88 -20.59 21.87
C SER A 78 -1.90 -19.77 21.05
N LEU A 79 -2.20 -19.59 19.76
CA LEU A 79 -1.34 -18.92 18.80
C LEU A 79 -2.03 -17.70 18.21
N ILE A 80 -1.33 -16.58 18.23
CA ILE A 80 -1.73 -15.33 17.60
C ILE A 80 -0.75 -15.04 16.48
N ILE A 81 -1.27 -14.74 15.28
CA ILE A 81 -0.47 -14.32 14.15
C ILE A 81 -0.84 -12.87 13.84
N PHE A 82 0.14 -11.99 13.90
CA PHE A 82 0.04 -10.64 13.36
C PHE A 82 0.68 -10.62 11.97
N SER A 83 -0.02 -10.04 10.99
CA SER A 83 0.45 -9.95 9.62
C SER A 83 0.29 -8.54 9.08
N ASP A 84 1.37 -8.03 8.47
CA ASP A 84 1.49 -6.65 7.99
C ASP A 84 1.31 -5.58 9.11
N ILE A 85 1.41 -6.02 10.35
CA ILE A 85 1.34 -5.18 11.54
C ILE A 85 2.03 -5.91 12.69
N GLY A 86 2.52 -5.16 13.68
CA GLY A 86 3.02 -5.71 14.94
C GLY A 86 4.46 -5.36 15.24
N SER A 87 5.30 -5.12 14.24
CA SER A 87 6.72 -4.78 14.42
C SER A 87 6.93 -3.53 15.28
N GLY A 88 6.09 -2.50 15.11
CA GLY A 88 6.12 -1.28 15.92
C GLY A 88 5.49 -1.40 17.32
N TYR A 89 5.00 -2.59 17.69
CA TYR A 89 4.27 -2.86 18.94
C TYR A 89 4.89 -4.00 19.75
N LEU A 90 6.10 -4.46 19.41
CA LEU A 90 6.73 -5.61 20.08
C LEU A 90 6.91 -5.39 21.59
N ASP A 91 7.15 -4.15 22.03
CA ASP A 91 7.17 -3.74 23.44
C ASP A 91 5.83 -4.05 24.13
N VAL A 92 4.72 -3.63 23.52
CA VAL A 92 3.37 -3.85 24.06
C VAL A 92 2.99 -5.33 24.00
N LEU A 93 3.28 -6.02 22.90
CA LEU A 93 2.97 -7.44 22.73
C LEU A 93 3.73 -8.28 23.76
N LYS A 94 5.02 -8.00 23.98
CA LYS A 94 5.84 -8.65 25.00
C LYS A 94 5.23 -8.53 26.40
N ASP A 95 4.77 -7.34 26.76
CA ASP A 95 4.25 -7.11 28.11
C ASP A 95 2.86 -7.71 28.33
N ARG A 96 2.03 -7.74 27.27
CA ARG A 96 0.60 -8.07 27.37
C ARG A 96 0.26 -9.48 26.95
N MET A 97 1.11 -10.16 26.17
CA MET A 97 0.85 -11.48 25.60
C MET A 97 1.73 -12.58 26.19
N LYS A 98 2.18 -12.45 27.46
CA LYS A 98 3.14 -13.38 28.10
C LYS A 98 2.72 -14.85 28.13
N GLU A 99 1.40 -15.10 28.11
CA GLU A 99 0.82 -16.45 28.17
C GLU A 99 0.38 -16.98 26.79
N LYS A 100 0.68 -16.24 25.71
CA LYS A 100 0.30 -16.58 24.35
C LYS A 100 1.55 -16.74 23.49
N GLU A 101 1.52 -17.68 22.57
CA GLU A 101 2.51 -17.75 21.50
C GLU A 101 2.13 -16.74 20.41
N VAL A 102 3.12 -16.00 19.93
CA VAL A 102 2.91 -14.94 18.95
C VAL A 102 3.86 -15.11 17.78
N ILE A 103 3.34 -15.03 16.57
CA ILE A 103 4.12 -14.89 15.33
C ILE A 103 3.80 -13.51 14.76
N VAL A 104 4.83 -12.73 14.43
CA VAL A 104 4.70 -11.43 13.76
C VAL A 104 5.34 -11.54 12.38
N LEU A 105 4.53 -11.44 11.32
CA LEU A 105 4.93 -11.47 9.91
C LEU A 105 4.79 -10.06 9.34
N ASP A 106 5.85 -9.27 9.34
CA ASP A 106 5.74 -7.84 9.08
C ASP A 106 7.04 -7.27 8.49
N HIS A 107 6.92 -6.19 7.73
CA HIS A 107 8.01 -5.57 6.97
C HIS A 107 8.24 -4.11 7.39
N HIS A 108 7.43 -3.57 8.31
CA HIS A 108 7.60 -2.22 8.82
C HIS A 108 8.82 -2.06 9.74
N VAL A 109 9.22 -0.81 9.99
CA VAL A 109 10.19 -0.45 11.04
C VAL A 109 9.73 -1.04 12.38
N TYR A 110 10.64 -1.69 13.09
CA TYR A 110 10.35 -2.39 14.34
C TYR A 110 10.93 -1.67 15.56
N VAL A 111 10.30 -1.90 16.72
CA VAL A 111 10.86 -1.53 18.03
C VAL A 111 11.62 -2.72 18.60
N GLU A 112 12.80 -2.48 19.17
CA GLU A 112 13.58 -3.55 19.77
C GLU A 112 12.90 -4.07 21.05
N ALA A 113 12.38 -5.30 20.99
CA ALA A 113 11.87 -6.00 22.16
C ALA A 113 12.01 -7.51 21.97
N ASN A 114 12.91 -8.12 22.75
CA ASN A 114 13.11 -9.57 22.74
C ASN A 114 12.17 -10.26 23.72
N SER A 115 11.50 -11.32 23.28
CA SER A 115 10.66 -12.18 24.11
C SER A 115 10.65 -13.60 23.55
N ASP A 116 10.79 -14.62 24.42
CA ASP A 116 10.89 -16.02 23.99
C ASP A 116 9.60 -16.56 23.35
N ASN A 117 8.45 -15.96 23.67
CA ASN A 117 7.13 -16.32 23.16
C ASN A 117 6.73 -15.56 21.88
N ILE A 118 7.60 -14.70 21.34
CA ILE A 118 7.34 -13.91 20.12
C ILE A 118 8.36 -14.29 19.05
N LEU A 119 7.89 -14.93 17.98
CA LEU A 119 8.66 -15.16 16.77
C LEU A 119 8.43 -14.00 15.80
N HIS A 120 9.45 -13.18 15.59
CA HIS A 120 9.39 -12.02 14.71
C HIS A 120 10.07 -12.32 13.38
N VAL A 121 9.26 -12.43 12.32
CA VAL A 121 9.72 -12.58 10.94
C VAL A 121 9.65 -11.21 10.27
N ASN A 122 10.79 -10.53 10.20
CA ASN A 122 10.88 -9.24 9.52
C ASN A 122 12.21 -9.12 8.74
N PRO A 123 12.16 -8.85 7.42
CA PRO A 123 13.33 -8.76 6.54
C PRO A 123 14.37 -7.73 7.02
N MET A 124 13.95 -6.66 7.70
CA MET A 124 14.85 -5.62 8.21
C MET A 124 15.82 -6.16 9.27
N ILE A 125 15.47 -7.23 9.99
CA ILE A 125 16.35 -7.87 10.98
C ILE A 125 17.60 -8.42 10.30
N GLN A 126 17.46 -8.97 9.09
CA GLN A 126 18.57 -9.49 8.28
C GLN A 126 19.15 -8.44 7.33
N GLY A 127 18.81 -7.15 7.50
CA GLY A 127 19.31 -6.07 6.65
C GLY A 127 18.78 -6.07 5.22
N LEU A 128 17.64 -6.74 4.96
CA LEU A 128 16.97 -6.69 3.67
C LEU A 128 16.10 -5.43 3.57
N ASP A 129 16.01 -4.85 2.36
CA ASP A 129 15.18 -3.68 2.10
C ASP A 129 13.69 -4.06 2.11
N ALA A 130 13.01 -3.73 3.19
CA ALA A 130 11.59 -4.02 3.38
C ALA A 130 10.64 -3.05 2.66
N SER A 131 11.16 -1.92 2.14
CA SER A 131 10.37 -0.93 1.41
C SER A 131 10.19 -1.28 -0.07
N LYS A 132 11.04 -2.16 -0.61
CA LYS A 132 11.08 -2.56 -2.03
C LYS A 132 11.19 -4.07 -2.24
N GLY A 133 11.73 -4.78 -1.25
CA GLY A 133 12.14 -6.17 -1.40
C GLY A 133 11.07 -7.20 -1.05
N VAL A 134 10.14 -6.89 -0.15
CA VAL A 134 9.01 -7.77 0.21
C VAL A 134 7.96 -7.01 1.04
N SER A 135 6.67 -7.26 0.80
CA SER A 135 5.56 -6.71 1.60
C SER A 135 5.10 -7.71 2.67
N GLY A 136 4.19 -7.31 3.57
CA GLY A 136 3.55 -8.21 4.53
C GLY A 136 2.81 -9.38 3.85
N ALA A 137 2.15 -9.17 2.71
CA ALA A 137 1.60 -10.26 1.91
C ALA A 137 2.68 -11.18 1.34
N GLY A 138 3.82 -10.63 0.92
CA GLY A 138 4.97 -11.41 0.46
C GLY A 138 5.55 -12.31 1.55
N ILE A 139 5.72 -11.80 2.77
CA ILE A 139 6.16 -12.58 3.93
C ILE A 139 5.14 -13.68 4.25
N SER A 140 3.86 -13.35 4.26
CA SER A 140 2.77 -14.31 4.47
C SER A 140 2.73 -15.40 3.41
N TYR A 141 3.02 -15.05 2.15
CA TYR A 141 3.16 -16.02 1.07
C TYR A 141 4.31 -17.00 1.34
N PHE A 142 5.51 -16.50 1.66
CA PHE A 142 6.65 -17.37 1.96
C PHE A 142 6.39 -18.27 3.16
N PHE A 143 5.82 -17.72 4.22
CA PHE A 143 5.38 -18.47 5.39
C PHE A 143 4.39 -19.58 4.98
N SER A 144 3.33 -19.26 4.24
CA SER A 144 2.34 -20.25 3.80
C SER A 144 2.95 -21.34 2.90
N LYS A 145 3.87 -20.97 1.99
CA LYS A 145 4.56 -21.92 1.10
C LYS A 145 5.51 -22.84 1.87
N GLU A 146 6.06 -22.37 2.98
CA GLU A 146 6.90 -23.21 3.85
C GLU A 146 6.06 -24.20 4.66
N VAL A 147 4.87 -23.80 5.09
CA VAL A 147 3.88 -24.69 5.72
C VAL A 147 3.39 -25.79 4.76
N ASP A 148 3.02 -25.44 3.53
CA ASP A 148 2.69 -26.41 2.47
C ASP A 148 3.05 -25.83 1.10
N LYS A 149 3.85 -26.57 0.32
CA LYS A 149 4.27 -26.17 -1.03
C LYS A 149 3.09 -25.99 -2.00
N LYS A 150 1.91 -26.58 -1.72
CA LYS A 150 0.68 -26.33 -2.49
C LYS A 150 0.21 -24.88 -2.44
N ASN A 151 0.63 -24.11 -1.43
CA ASN A 151 0.31 -22.68 -1.32
C ASN A 151 1.05 -21.81 -2.35
N ILE A 152 1.83 -22.40 -3.26
CA ILE A 152 2.39 -21.69 -4.43
C ILE A 152 1.31 -20.99 -5.28
N ASP A 153 0.08 -21.50 -5.26
CA ASP A 153 -1.06 -20.91 -5.96
C ASP A 153 -1.57 -19.60 -5.33
N LEU A 154 -1.05 -19.22 -4.16
CA LEU A 154 -1.32 -17.95 -3.49
C LEU A 154 -0.32 -16.85 -3.88
N SER A 155 0.67 -17.17 -4.73
CA SER A 155 1.65 -16.19 -5.25
C SER A 155 1.02 -14.94 -5.89
N PRO A 156 -0.14 -15.01 -6.61
CA PRO A 156 -0.81 -13.80 -7.09
C PRO A 156 -1.15 -12.80 -5.98
N LEU A 157 -1.62 -13.27 -4.82
CA LEU A 157 -1.95 -12.37 -3.70
C LEU A 157 -0.69 -11.74 -3.09
N GLY A 158 0.45 -12.45 -3.08
CA GLY A 158 1.73 -11.87 -2.66
C GLY A 158 2.16 -10.72 -3.58
N ILE A 159 1.96 -10.87 -4.89
CA ILE A 159 2.19 -9.80 -5.87
C ILE A 159 1.20 -8.64 -5.69
N VAL A 160 -0.09 -8.93 -5.43
CA VAL A 160 -1.10 -7.89 -5.17
C VAL A 160 -0.71 -7.03 -3.97
N GLY A 161 -0.25 -7.64 -2.88
CA GLY A 161 0.23 -6.89 -1.72
C GLY A 161 1.49 -6.06 -2.01
N ALA A 162 2.47 -6.63 -2.70
CA ALA A 162 3.65 -5.88 -3.12
C ALA A 162 3.32 -4.67 -4.01
N LEU A 163 2.34 -4.80 -4.91
CA LEU A 163 1.85 -3.70 -5.75
C LEU A 163 1.00 -2.68 -4.96
N ALA A 164 0.28 -3.12 -3.93
CA ALA A 164 -0.46 -2.24 -3.03
C ALA A 164 0.48 -1.29 -2.27
N ASP A 165 1.63 -1.81 -1.84
CA ASP A 165 2.70 -1.07 -1.17
C ASP A 165 3.65 -0.35 -2.13
N GLN A 166 3.36 -0.38 -3.43
CA GLN A 166 4.16 0.29 -4.46
C GLN A 166 5.62 -0.17 -4.45
N GLN A 167 5.87 -1.46 -4.21
CA GLN A 167 7.22 -2.04 -4.15
C GLN A 167 7.83 -2.33 -5.54
N ASP A 168 7.06 -2.09 -6.60
CA ASP A 168 7.49 -2.12 -8.00
C ASP A 168 8.35 -0.92 -8.38
N LYS A 169 9.41 -0.66 -7.60
CA LYS A 169 10.30 0.50 -7.75
C LYS A 169 11.54 0.22 -8.62
N GLY A 170 11.61 -0.93 -9.27
CA GLY A 170 12.70 -1.24 -10.19
C GLY A 170 12.54 -0.61 -11.57
N GLU A 171 13.45 -0.95 -12.48
CA GLU A 171 13.42 -0.42 -13.85
C GLU A 171 12.09 -0.79 -14.55
N LYS A 172 11.42 0.19 -15.16
CA LYS A 172 10.09 0.02 -15.77
C LYS A 172 9.06 -0.51 -14.77
N LYS A 173 9.13 -0.06 -13.52
CA LYS A 173 8.18 -0.43 -12.45
C LYS A 173 8.04 -1.95 -12.31
N ASN A 174 9.17 -2.65 -12.27
CA ASN A 174 9.19 -4.08 -11.94
C ASN A 174 9.46 -4.28 -10.44
N LEU A 175 9.06 -5.44 -9.94
CA LEU A 175 9.31 -5.89 -8.58
C LEU A 175 10.80 -6.20 -8.36
N LEU A 176 11.26 -6.03 -7.13
CA LEU A 176 12.65 -6.20 -6.71
C LEU A 176 12.78 -7.16 -5.51
N GLY A 177 14.01 -7.58 -5.20
CA GLY A 177 14.32 -8.36 -4.01
C GLY A 177 13.58 -9.70 -3.97
N LEU A 178 13.03 -10.05 -2.81
CA LEU A 178 12.31 -11.31 -2.62
C LEU A 178 11.00 -11.34 -3.44
N ASN A 179 10.40 -10.21 -3.79
CA ASN A 179 9.22 -10.18 -4.66
C ASN A 179 9.48 -10.86 -6.02
N CYS A 180 10.72 -10.83 -6.52
CA CYS A 180 11.11 -11.55 -7.74
C CYS A 180 10.92 -13.07 -7.62
N ILE A 181 11.07 -13.63 -6.42
CA ILE A 181 10.84 -15.06 -6.15
C ILE A 181 9.35 -15.37 -6.27
N ILE A 182 8.49 -14.50 -5.72
CA ILE A 182 7.02 -14.64 -5.80
C ILE A 182 6.57 -14.51 -7.26
N GLU A 183 7.09 -13.53 -7.99
CA GLU A 183 6.83 -13.34 -9.42
C GLU A 183 7.23 -14.59 -10.23
N SER A 184 8.39 -15.17 -9.93
CA SER A 184 8.89 -16.39 -10.59
C SER A 184 8.01 -17.60 -10.29
N ASP A 185 7.60 -17.79 -9.03
CA ASP A 185 6.68 -18.87 -8.64
C ASP A 185 5.35 -18.76 -9.40
N ALA A 186 4.79 -17.54 -9.49
CA ALA A 186 3.53 -17.29 -10.21
C ALA A 186 3.66 -17.55 -11.71
N LYS A 187 4.74 -17.08 -12.35
CA LYS A 187 5.03 -17.34 -13.78
C LYS A 187 5.20 -18.82 -14.07
N ASN A 188 6.04 -19.50 -13.29
CA ASN A 188 6.31 -20.93 -13.47
C ASN A 188 5.07 -21.80 -13.24
N SER A 189 4.12 -21.33 -12.44
CA SER A 189 2.84 -21.99 -12.20
C SER A 189 1.75 -21.60 -13.22
N GLY A 190 2.08 -20.75 -14.20
CA GLY A 190 1.14 -20.25 -15.21
C GLY A 190 0.02 -19.38 -14.62
N LEU A 191 0.28 -18.68 -13.51
CA LEU A 191 -0.67 -17.82 -12.79
C LEU A 191 -0.48 -16.33 -13.11
N LEU A 192 0.67 -15.97 -13.70
CA LEU A 192 1.04 -14.59 -14.01
C LEU A 192 1.68 -14.51 -15.39
N GLU A 193 1.26 -13.51 -16.16
CA GLU A 193 1.99 -12.99 -17.30
C GLU A 193 2.42 -11.55 -17.01
N THR A 194 3.61 -11.16 -17.49
CA THR A 194 4.10 -9.79 -17.39
C THR A 194 4.38 -9.21 -18.77
N SER A 195 3.99 -7.97 -19.00
CA SER A 195 4.31 -7.23 -20.23
C SER A 195 4.66 -5.78 -19.92
N ILE A 196 5.34 -5.10 -20.83
CA ILE A 196 5.55 -3.65 -20.72
C ILE A 196 4.36 -2.93 -21.36
N GLY A 197 3.74 -2.01 -20.63
CA GLY A 197 2.54 -1.31 -21.07
C GLY A 197 2.37 0.06 -20.43
N LEU A 198 1.25 0.71 -20.76
CA LEU A 198 0.84 1.99 -20.16
C LEU A 198 0.18 1.71 -18.81
N LEU A 199 0.76 2.24 -17.73
CA LEU A 199 0.30 2.06 -16.35
C LEU A 199 -0.82 3.05 -15.99
N PHE A 200 -1.85 3.13 -16.83
CA PHE A 200 -3.02 3.92 -16.50
C PHE A 200 -3.88 3.21 -15.47
N TYR A 201 -4.51 4.01 -14.62
CA TYR A 201 -5.48 3.50 -13.68
C TYR A 201 -6.68 2.89 -14.44
N GLY A 202 -7.00 1.62 -14.19
CA GLY A 202 -8.06 0.94 -14.92
C GLY A 202 -7.62 0.28 -16.23
N TYR A 203 -6.39 -0.24 -16.28
CA TYR A 203 -5.81 -0.89 -17.45
C TYR A 203 -6.74 -1.93 -18.10
N GLU A 204 -7.33 -2.78 -17.27
CA GLU A 204 -8.19 -3.89 -17.67
C GLU A 204 -9.66 -3.44 -17.83
N THR A 205 -10.15 -2.60 -16.92
CA THR A 205 -11.60 -2.36 -16.78
C THR A 205 -12.12 -1.06 -17.37
N ARG A 206 -11.27 -0.05 -17.57
CA ARG A 206 -11.75 1.32 -17.87
C ARG A 206 -11.63 1.67 -19.35
N PRO A 207 -12.63 2.39 -19.91
CA PRO A 207 -12.46 3.06 -21.19
C PRO A 207 -11.20 3.93 -21.19
N ILE A 208 -10.43 3.91 -22.29
CA ILE A 208 -9.11 4.56 -22.38
C ILE A 208 -9.14 6.03 -21.91
N ALA A 209 -10.17 6.80 -22.30
CA ALA A 209 -10.31 8.20 -21.88
C ALA A 209 -10.46 8.36 -20.36
N LYS A 210 -11.23 7.48 -19.71
CA LYS A 210 -11.39 7.47 -18.26
C LYS A 210 -10.12 7.03 -17.56
N ALA A 211 -9.42 6.05 -18.12
CA ALA A 211 -8.17 5.56 -17.55
C ALA A 211 -7.11 6.68 -17.47
N ILE A 212 -6.96 7.47 -18.54
CA ILE A 212 -6.08 8.66 -18.55
C ILE A 212 -6.57 9.70 -17.52
N ALA A 213 -7.87 10.00 -17.52
CA ALA A 213 -8.42 11.00 -16.59
C ALA A 213 -8.23 10.62 -15.12
N TYR A 214 -8.26 9.33 -14.77
CA TYR A 214 -8.10 8.88 -13.38
C TYR A 214 -6.66 8.57 -13.00
N THR A 215 -5.72 8.66 -13.94
CA THR A 215 -4.30 8.53 -13.62
C THR A 215 -3.84 9.81 -12.93
N THR A 216 -3.51 9.70 -11.64
CA THR A 216 -3.03 10.82 -10.81
C THR A 216 -1.57 10.70 -10.42
N ASN A 217 -0.91 9.59 -10.74
CA ASN A 217 0.50 9.38 -10.50
C ASN A 217 1.18 8.70 -11.71
N PRO A 218 1.99 9.43 -12.48
CA PRO A 218 2.13 10.89 -12.43
C PRO A 218 0.83 11.59 -12.82
N PHE A 219 0.63 12.81 -12.31
CA PHE A 219 -0.46 13.66 -12.75
C PHE A 219 -0.18 14.17 -14.17
N ILE A 220 -1.19 14.13 -15.05
CA ILE A 220 -1.09 14.58 -16.44
C ILE A 220 -1.80 15.94 -16.55
N PRO A 221 -1.06 17.05 -16.63
CA PRO A 221 -1.63 18.40 -16.59
C PRO A 221 -2.69 18.59 -17.66
N GLY A 222 -3.84 19.12 -17.26
CA GLY A 222 -4.94 19.37 -18.19
C GLY A 222 -5.69 18.14 -18.73
N LEU A 223 -5.26 16.91 -18.40
CA LEU A 223 -5.94 15.66 -18.77
C LEU A 223 -6.46 14.92 -17.52
N SER A 224 -5.62 14.76 -16.49
CA SER A 224 -6.03 14.15 -15.21
C SER A 224 -7.18 14.95 -14.58
N GLY A 225 -8.23 14.23 -14.18
CA GLY A 225 -9.50 14.76 -13.70
C GLY A 225 -10.46 15.27 -14.78
N ARG A 226 -10.09 15.23 -16.07
CA ARG A 226 -10.89 15.82 -17.17
C ARG A 226 -11.17 14.81 -18.29
N GLU A 227 -12.21 13.98 -18.10
CA GLU A 227 -12.62 12.94 -19.06
C GLU A 227 -12.93 13.50 -20.47
N ASP A 228 -13.56 14.69 -20.54
CA ASP A 228 -13.88 15.38 -21.80
C ASP A 228 -12.61 15.75 -22.58
N LYS A 229 -11.57 16.22 -21.88
CA LYS A 229 -10.28 16.56 -22.47
C LYS A 229 -9.52 15.32 -22.91
N CYS A 230 -9.54 14.24 -22.13
CA CYS A 230 -8.96 12.96 -22.53
C CYS A 230 -9.63 12.40 -23.79
N LEU A 231 -10.96 12.51 -23.89
CA LEU A 231 -11.70 12.10 -25.07
C LEU A 231 -11.29 12.90 -26.32
N ALA A 232 -11.18 14.22 -26.19
CA ALA A 232 -10.74 15.10 -27.27
C ALA A 232 -9.30 14.78 -27.70
N PHE A 233 -8.39 14.63 -26.73
CA PHE A 233 -6.99 14.27 -26.95
C PHE A 233 -6.84 12.96 -27.73
N LEU A 234 -7.54 11.90 -27.32
CA LEU A 234 -7.48 10.60 -27.99
C LEU A 234 -8.05 10.64 -29.42
N LYS A 235 -9.08 11.44 -29.66
CA LYS A 235 -9.64 11.67 -31.00
C LYS A 235 -8.66 12.42 -31.91
N GLU A 236 -7.98 13.44 -31.37
CA GLU A 236 -6.99 14.23 -32.11
C GLU A 236 -5.81 13.36 -32.57
N ILE A 237 -5.34 12.46 -31.71
CA ILE A 237 -4.28 11.52 -32.07
C ILE A 237 -4.80 10.31 -32.85
N GLY A 238 -6.09 10.25 -33.20
CA GLY A 238 -6.68 9.19 -34.01
C GLY A 238 -6.54 7.79 -33.40
N VAL A 239 -6.88 7.63 -32.12
CA VAL A 239 -7.06 6.32 -31.47
C VAL A 239 -8.55 5.95 -31.50
N GLU A 240 -8.86 4.76 -31.98
CA GLU A 240 -10.25 4.28 -31.98
C GLU A 240 -10.71 3.95 -30.57
N LEU A 241 -11.79 4.59 -30.11
CA LEU A 241 -12.25 4.46 -28.73
C LEU A 241 -13.28 3.35 -28.52
N LYS A 242 -13.84 2.83 -29.60
CA LYS A 242 -14.85 1.78 -29.60
C LYS A 242 -14.48 0.71 -30.61
N SER A 243 -14.76 -0.54 -30.26
CA SER A 243 -14.69 -1.68 -31.16
C SER A 243 -15.98 -2.47 -30.97
N GLU A 244 -16.66 -2.86 -32.04
CA GLU A 244 -17.93 -3.63 -31.98
C GLU A 244 -19.00 -3.00 -31.06
N GLY A 245 -19.07 -1.66 -31.02
CA GLY A 245 -20.04 -0.91 -30.21
C GLY A 245 -19.71 -0.78 -28.72
N ARG A 246 -18.73 -1.54 -28.19
CA ARG A 246 -18.22 -1.39 -26.81
C ARG A 246 -17.08 -0.38 -26.72
N TRP A 247 -16.96 0.27 -25.57
CA TRP A 247 -15.78 1.09 -25.27
C TRP A 247 -14.56 0.19 -25.07
N ARG A 248 -13.44 0.54 -25.71
CA ARG A 248 -12.17 -0.16 -25.56
C ARG A 248 -11.48 0.24 -24.25
N ALA A 249 -10.88 -0.72 -23.59
CA ALA A 249 -9.99 -0.50 -22.46
C ALA A 249 -8.53 -0.36 -22.89
N VAL A 250 -7.64 0.02 -21.97
CA VAL A 250 -6.20 0.20 -22.26
C VAL A 250 -5.58 -1.11 -22.72
N ARG A 251 -6.01 -2.24 -22.15
CA ARG A 251 -5.64 -3.59 -22.59
C ARG A 251 -5.95 -3.89 -24.07
N ASP A 252 -6.95 -3.23 -24.64
CA ASP A 252 -7.37 -3.46 -26.03
C ASP A 252 -6.51 -2.65 -27.03
N LEU A 253 -5.63 -1.76 -26.56
CA LEU A 253 -4.72 -1.01 -27.43
C LEU A 253 -3.66 -1.93 -28.03
N SER A 254 -3.46 -1.82 -29.34
CA SER A 254 -2.32 -2.43 -30.02
C SER A 254 -1.00 -1.78 -29.60
N GLU A 255 0.13 -2.46 -29.83
CA GLU A 255 1.46 -1.89 -29.54
C GLU A 255 1.72 -0.59 -30.30
N GLU A 256 1.20 -0.45 -31.52
CA GLU A 256 1.28 0.79 -32.29
C GLU A 256 0.49 1.92 -31.62
N GLU A 257 -0.75 1.64 -31.18
CA GLU A 257 -1.57 2.61 -30.48
C GLU A 257 -0.99 3.00 -29.13
N LYS A 258 -0.45 2.04 -28.36
CA LYS A 258 0.25 2.33 -27.08
C LYS A 258 1.40 3.30 -27.31
N ARG A 259 2.24 3.07 -28.33
CA ARG A 259 3.34 3.98 -28.70
C ARG A 259 2.83 5.35 -29.13
N LYS A 260 1.72 5.40 -29.88
CA LYS A 260 1.09 6.64 -30.33
C LYS A 260 0.58 7.48 -29.15
N VAL A 261 -0.14 6.85 -28.22
CA VAL A 261 -0.64 7.48 -26.99
C VAL A 261 0.53 7.98 -26.15
N PHE A 262 1.56 7.15 -25.94
CA PHE A 262 2.75 7.54 -25.19
C PHE A 262 3.44 8.76 -25.81
N SER A 263 3.74 8.72 -27.11
CA SER A 263 4.42 9.83 -27.81
C SER A 263 3.63 11.14 -27.74
N ALA A 264 2.30 11.06 -27.84
CA ALA A 264 1.45 12.23 -27.70
C ALA A 264 1.44 12.77 -26.27
N LEU A 265 1.38 11.90 -25.26
CA LEU A 265 1.47 12.31 -23.85
C LEU A 265 2.84 12.92 -23.53
N SER A 266 3.92 12.38 -24.08
CA SER A 266 5.26 12.98 -23.93
C SER A 266 5.31 14.40 -24.45
N LYS A 267 4.76 14.65 -25.65
CA LYS A 267 4.70 16.01 -26.23
C LYS A 267 3.83 16.95 -25.38
N HIS A 268 2.69 16.45 -24.91
CA HIS A 268 1.77 17.20 -24.06
C HIS A 268 2.42 17.63 -22.73
N MET A 269 3.05 16.69 -22.03
CA MET A 269 3.72 16.94 -20.75
C MET A 269 4.87 17.95 -20.88
N VAL A 270 5.68 17.83 -21.94
CA VAL A 270 6.76 18.79 -22.23
C VAL A 270 6.20 20.17 -22.55
N PHE A 271 5.10 20.26 -23.31
CA PHE A 271 4.44 21.53 -23.61
C PHE A 271 3.91 22.22 -22.34
N GLU A 272 3.39 21.45 -21.39
CA GLU A 272 2.91 21.94 -20.08
C GLU A 272 4.05 22.23 -19.09
N GLY A 273 5.32 22.06 -19.48
CA GLY A 273 6.50 22.40 -18.69
C GLY A 273 6.96 21.34 -17.68
N PHE A 274 6.49 20.09 -17.82
CA PHE A 274 6.91 18.97 -16.96
C PHE A 274 8.16 18.27 -17.52
N ASP A 275 8.95 17.65 -16.64
CA ASP A 275 10.13 16.88 -17.04
C ASP A 275 9.71 15.70 -17.96
N PRO A 276 10.32 15.54 -19.14
CA PRO A 276 10.16 14.36 -19.98
C PRO A 276 10.27 13.02 -19.22
N LYS A 277 11.10 12.96 -18.18
CA LYS A 277 11.31 11.77 -17.34
C LYS A 277 10.03 11.29 -16.65
N THR A 278 9.19 12.22 -16.19
CA THR A 278 7.92 11.89 -15.52
C THR A 278 7.01 11.05 -16.41
N VAL A 279 7.05 11.26 -17.73
CA VAL A 279 6.23 10.50 -18.68
C VAL A 279 6.66 9.03 -18.76
N HIS A 280 7.93 8.74 -18.53
CA HIS A 280 8.42 7.36 -18.50
C HIS A 280 7.85 6.57 -17.32
N GLU A 281 7.37 7.21 -16.26
CA GLU A 281 6.67 6.55 -15.15
C GLU A 281 5.30 6.00 -15.56
N LEU A 282 4.70 6.53 -16.64
CA LEU A 282 3.47 5.98 -17.22
C LEU A 282 3.71 4.67 -17.99
N VAL A 283 4.96 4.25 -18.16
CA VAL A 283 5.32 2.99 -18.82
C VAL A 283 6.00 2.06 -17.84
N GLY A 284 5.47 0.84 -17.73
CA GLY A 284 6.09 -0.16 -16.89
C GLY A 284 5.44 -1.51 -16.97
N THR A 285 5.74 -2.34 -15.99
CA THR A 285 5.34 -3.75 -15.96
C THR A 285 3.88 -3.89 -15.56
N VAL A 286 3.08 -4.42 -16.49
CA VAL A 286 1.70 -4.85 -16.27
C VAL A 286 1.74 -6.29 -15.77
N TYR A 287 1.04 -6.56 -14.68
CA TYR A 287 0.98 -7.85 -14.01
C TYR A 287 -0.40 -8.46 -14.25
N THR A 288 -0.50 -9.41 -15.19
CA THR A 288 -1.77 -10.01 -15.62
C THR A 288 -1.94 -11.39 -14.99
N PHE A 289 -2.94 -11.54 -14.12
CA PHE A 289 -3.26 -12.82 -13.52
C PHE A 289 -4.12 -13.68 -14.47
N THR A 290 -3.54 -14.76 -14.96
CA THR A 290 -4.07 -15.55 -16.09
C THR A 290 -5.36 -16.31 -15.78
N ARG A 291 -5.64 -16.55 -14.49
CA ARG A 291 -6.82 -17.30 -14.02
C ARG A 291 -8.03 -16.41 -13.69
N GLU A 292 -7.86 -15.09 -13.68
CA GLU A 292 -8.95 -14.15 -13.42
C GLU A 292 -9.64 -13.74 -14.74
N ASP A 293 -10.94 -13.53 -14.69
CA ASP A 293 -11.72 -13.25 -15.91
C ASP A 293 -11.32 -11.90 -16.53
N PRO A 294 -11.23 -11.80 -17.88
CA PRO A 294 -11.07 -10.54 -18.56
C PRO A 294 -12.13 -9.52 -18.14
N TRP A 295 -11.80 -8.24 -18.17
CA TRP A 295 -12.69 -7.14 -17.74
C TRP A 295 -13.03 -7.11 -16.25
N THR A 296 -12.33 -7.87 -15.42
CA THR A 296 -12.43 -7.73 -13.96
C THR A 296 -11.20 -7.00 -13.43
N PRO A 297 -11.33 -6.17 -12.38
CA PRO A 297 -10.18 -5.52 -11.75
C PRO A 297 -9.21 -6.53 -11.14
N MET A 298 -9.66 -7.76 -10.85
CA MET A 298 -8.81 -8.81 -10.28
C MET A 298 -7.77 -9.33 -11.28
N ARG A 299 -7.93 -9.09 -12.58
CA ARG A 299 -6.99 -9.60 -13.60
C ARG A 299 -5.72 -8.77 -13.74
N ASP A 300 -5.75 -7.49 -13.41
CA ASP A 300 -4.54 -6.65 -13.33
C ASP A 300 -4.11 -6.46 -11.86
N GLY A 301 -2.81 -6.61 -11.59
CA GLY A 301 -2.27 -6.54 -10.25
C GLY A 301 -2.52 -5.21 -9.52
N ARG A 302 -2.48 -4.07 -10.22
CA ARG A 302 -2.70 -2.75 -9.60
C ARG A 302 -4.18 -2.44 -9.44
N GLU A 303 -5.02 -2.89 -10.36
CA GLU A 303 -6.48 -2.82 -10.19
C GLU A 303 -6.95 -3.70 -9.04
N TYR A 304 -6.38 -4.89 -8.87
CA TYR A 304 -6.73 -5.78 -7.77
C TYR A 304 -6.28 -5.17 -6.43
N ALA A 305 -5.05 -4.66 -6.34
CA ALA A 305 -4.59 -3.91 -5.18
C ALA A 305 -5.52 -2.72 -4.86
N SER A 306 -5.97 -1.99 -5.90
CA SER A 306 -6.90 -0.87 -5.75
C SER A 306 -8.27 -1.29 -5.23
N LEU A 307 -8.79 -2.44 -5.67
CA LEU A 307 -10.05 -3.02 -5.20
C LEU A 307 -9.97 -3.36 -3.71
N LEU A 308 -8.92 -4.06 -3.29
CA LEU A 308 -8.71 -4.41 -1.87
C LEU A 308 -8.54 -3.16 -1.01
N ASN A 309 -7.78 -2.17 -1.51
CA ASN A 309 -7.56 -0.92 -0.79
C ASN A 309 -8.87 -0.15 -0.63
N ALA A 310 -9.71 -0.09 -1.66
CA ALA A 310 -11.03 0.53 -1.55
C ALA A 310 -11.89 -0.14 -0.47
N CYS A 311 -11.91 -1.48 -0.41
CA CYS A 311 -12.59 -2.23 0.64
C CYS A 311 -12.09 -1.82 2.04
N ALA A 312 -10.78 -1.72 2.22
CA ALA A 312 -10.18 -1.32 3.49
C ALA A 312 -10.52 0.13 3.89
N ARG A 313 -10.37 1.06 2.94
CA ARG A 313 -10.56 2.51 3.14
C ARG A 313 -12.03 2.89 3.38
N MET A 314 -12.95 2.06 2.89
CA MET A 314 -14.40 2.22 3.05
C MET A 314 -14.98 1.40 4.21
N ASP A 315 -14.14 0.96 5.16
CA ASP A 315 -14.56 0.24 6.37
C ASP A 315 -15.25 -1.11 6.10
N ARG A 316 -14.89 -1.75 4.98
CA ARG A 316 -15.38 -3.06 4.55
C ARG A 316 -14.24 -4.06 4.27
N PRO A 317 -13.22 -4.18 5.14
CA PRO A 317 -12.07 -5.06 4.87
C PRO A 317 -12.44 -6.54 4.77
N SER A 318 -13.53 -6.98 5.42
CA SER A 318 -14.04 -8.35 5.30
C SER A 318 -14.48 -8.71 3.88
N VAL A 319 -14.96 -7.73 3.10
CA VAL A 319 -15.31 -7.92 1.68
C VAL A 319 -14.04 -8.17 0.87
N GLY A 320 -13.01 -7.33 1.07
CA GLY A 320 -11.70 -7.53 0.45
C GLY A 320 -11.08 -8.89 0.80
N LEU A 321 -11.17 -9.30 2.08
CA LEU A 321 -10.71 -10.61 2.53
C LEU A 321 -11.46 -11.75 1.83
N ALA A 322 -12.78 -11.65 1.70
CA ALA A 322 -13.60 -12.66 1.01
C ALA A 322 -13.25 -12.75 -0.50
N ILE A 323 -12.98 -11.62 -1.15
CA ILE A 323 -12.49 -11.58 -2.54
C ILE A 323 -11.13 -12.29 -2.65
N GLY A 324 -10.17 -11.95 -1.78
CA GLY A 324 -8.87 -12.62 -1.71
C GLY A 324 -9.00 -14.13 -1.44
N LEU A 325 -9.99 -14.52 -0.65
CA LEU A 325 -10.37 -15.92 -0.40
C LEU A 325 -11.14 -16.57 -1.56
N GLY A 326 -11.33 -15.93 -2.70
CA GLY A 326 -11.87 -16.60 -3.89
C GLY A 326 -13.37 -16.38 -4.15
N ASP A 327 -14.07 -15.54 -3.37
CA ASP A 327 -15.48 -15.21 -3.69
C ASP A 327 -15.53 -14.25 -4.90
N ARG A 328 -15.85 -14.82 -6.06
CA ARG A 328 -16.01 -14.12 -7.35
C ARG A 328 -17.45 -13.67 -7.62
N ASN A 329 -18.35 -13.83 -6.66
CA ASN A 329 -19.76 -13.49 -6.81
C ASN A 329 -20.16 -12.38 -5.83
N THR A 330 -20.58 -12.74 -4.62
CA THR A 330 -21.23 -11.79 -3.70
C THR A 330 -20.24 -10.74 -3.22
N ALA A 331 -19.11 -11.18 -2.68
CA ALA A 331 -18.08 -10.26 -2.21
C ALA A 331 -17.49 -9.43 -3.36
N PHE A 332 -17.30 -10.04 -4.54
CA PHE A 332 -16.78 -9.31 -5.71
C PHE A 332 -17.72 -8.19 -6.18
N ASN A 333 -19.00 -8.48 -6.39
CA ASN A 333 -20.00 -7.48 -6.80
C ASN A 333 -20.11 -6.34 -5.77
N GLU A 334 -20.06 -6.68 -4.48
CA GLU A 334 -20.03 -5.69 -3.42
C GLU A 334 -18.73 -4.85 -3.43
N GLY A 335 -17.59 -5.49 -3.66
CA GLY A 335 -16.29 -4.84 -3.81
C GLY A 335 -16.25 -3.84 -4.97
N GLU A 336 -16.86 -4.17 -6.11
CA GLU A 336 -16.96 -3.25 -7.25
C GLU A 336 -17.78 -2.00 -6.91
N ALA A 337 -18.92 -2.18 -6.23
CA ALA A 337 -19.72 -1.05 -5.76
C ALA A 337 -18.94 -0.17 -4.76
N ILE A 338 -18.23 -0.79 -3.81
CA ILE A 338 -17.37 -0.08 -2.85
C ILE A 338 -16.27 0.71 -3.58
N LEU A 339 -15.64 0.12 -4.59
CA LEU A 339 -14.58 0.76 -5.37
C LEU A 339 -15.09 1.99 -6.12
N ASP A 340 -16.29 1.92 -6.70
CA ASP A 340 -16.89 3.09 -7.37
C ASP A 340 -17.29 4.19 -6.37
N ASP A 341 -17.81 3.84 -5.20
CA ASP A 341 -18.14 4.83 -4.15
C ASP A 341 -16.90 5.45 -3.51
N TYR A 342 -15.85 4.67 -3.28
CA TYR A 342 -14.55 5.15 -2.84
C TYR A 342 -14.02 6.25 -3.77
N ARG A 343 -14.09 6.03 -5.09
CA ARG A 343 -13.64 7.00 -6.09
C ARG A 343 -14.44 8.30 -6.07
N LYS A 344 -15.77 8.22 -5.99
CA LYS A 344 -16.62 9.42 -5.87
C LYS A 344 -16.20 10.26 -4.66
N LYS A 345 -15.97 9.60 -3.54
CA LYS A 345 -15.56 10.23 -2.28
C LYS A 345 -14.18 10.89 -2.36
N VAL A 346 -13.21 10.26 -3.02
CA VAL A 346 -11.90 10.88 -3.29
C VAL A 346 -12.05 12.13 -4.15
N SER A 347 -12.84 12.09 -5.22
CA SER A 347 -13.11 13.26 -6.06
C SER A 347 -13.77 14.40 -5.29
N GLU A 348 -14.79 14.10 -4.48
CA GLU A 348 -15.46 15.08 -3.60
C GLU A 348 -14.47 15.77 -2.64
N TYR A 349 -13.55 15.01 -2.05
CA TYR A 349 -12.53 15.59 -1.17
C TYR A 349 -11.52 16.47 -1.92
N LEU A 350 -11.09 16.06 -3.11
CA LEU A 350 -10.18 16.87 -3.92
C LEU A 350 -10.82 18.20 -4.32
N ASP A 351 -12.09 18.18 -4.73
CA ASP A 351 -12.84 19.40 -5.07
C ASP A 351 -13.05 20.30 -3.85
N TRP A 352 -13.32 19.70 -2.69
CA TRP A 352 -13.42 20.45 -1.43
C TRP A 352 -12.10 21.13 -1.06
N VAL A 353 -10.97 20.43 -1.10
CA VAL A 353 -9.65 21.03 -0.79
C VAL A 353 -9.33 22.19 -1.74
N ARG A 354 -9.61 22.03 -3.04
CA ARG A 354 -9.38 23.07 -4.05
C ARG A 354 -10.22 24.32 -3.82
N THR A 355 -11.45 24.16 -3.35
CA THR A 355 -12.39 25.28 -3.16
C THR A 355 -12.11 26.05 -1.87
N ASN A 356 -11.67 25.35 -0.81
CA ASN A 356 -11.58 25.92 0.53
C ASN A 356 -10.18 26.44 0.91
N GLY A 357 -9.13 26.10 0.16
CA GLY A 357 -7.78 26.61 0.43
C GLY A 357 -7.15 26.06 1.71
N ASN A 358 -7.44 24.80 2.06
CA ASN A 358 -7.05 24.18 3.33
C ASN A 358 -5.58 23.71 3.41
N ILE A 359 -4.71 24.28 2.57
CA ILE A 359 -3.29 23.97 2.54
C ILE A 359 -2.54 25.20 3.05
N VAL A 360 -1.82 25.03 4.16
CA VAL A 360 -0.98 26.05 4.76
C VAL A 360 0.48 25.69 4.51
N GLU A 361 1.27 26.68 4.11
CA GLU A 361 2.71 26.54 3.95
C GLU A 361 3.40 26.85 5.29
N LEU A 362 4.15 25.89 5.84
CA LEU A 362 5.06 26.08 6.97
C LEU A 362 6.50 26.24 6.46
N GLU A 363 7.50 26.22 7.34
CA GLU A 363 8.89 26.48 6.95
C GLU A 363 9.45 25.33 6.09
N ASN A 364 9.21 24.09 6.51
CA ASN A 364 9.77 22.89 5.90
C ASN A 364 8.73 21.92 5.33
N VAL A 365 7.44 22.11 5.65
CA VAL A 365 6.34 21.26 5.18
C VAL A 365 5.09 22.04 4.74
N TYR A 366 4.22 21.40 3.97
CA TYR A 366 2.83 21.85 3.81
C TYR A 366 1.92 21.14 4.80
N LEU A 367 0.91 21.84 5.30
CA LEU A 367 -0.12 21.30 6.16
C LEU A 367 -1.47 21.28 5.45
N LEU A 368 -2.02 20.09 5.22
CA LEU A 368 -3.40 19.89 4.77
C LEU A 368 -4.31 19.60 5.98
N ARG A 369 -5.31 20.46 6.19
CA ARG A 369 -6.33 20.24 7.22
C ARG A 369 -7.58 19.60 6.63
N GLY A 370 -7.85 18.35 7.00
CA GLY A 370 -9.05 17.61 6.62
C GLY A 370 -10.26 17.85 7.53
N ASP A 371 -10.03 18.43 8.71
CA ASP A 371 -11.01 18.70 9.76
C ASP A 371 -11.95 17.51 10.04
N GLN A 372 -13.26 17.75 10.11
CA GLN A 372 -14.30 16.72 10.18
C GLN A 372 -14.86 16.30 8.81
N LYS A 373 -14.29 16.83 7.71
CA LYS A 373 -14.82 16.61 6.37
C LYS A 373 -14.17 15.43 5.69
N ILE A 374 -12.85 15.34 5.74
CA ILE A 374 -12.11 14.25 5.12
C ILE A 374 -11.96 13.10 6.11
N ASN A 375 -12.41 11.92 5.71
CA ASN A 375 -12.22 10.69 6.47
C ASN A 375 -10.72 10.39 6.67
N ASP A 376 -10.35 10.01 7.88
CA ASP A 376 -8.97 9.73 8.30
C ASP A 376 -8.29 8.60 7.52
N ARG A 377 -9.04 7.64 7.00
CA ARG A 377 -8.49 6.59 6.13
C ARG A 377 -8.16 7.10 4.73
N ILE A 378 -8.78 8.18 4.27
CA ILE A 378 -8.67 8.70 2.89
C ILE A 378 -7.75 9.92 2.80
N ILE A 379 -7.54 10.65 3.90
CA ILE A 379 -6.73 11.89 3.94
C ILE A 379 -5.34 11.73 3.33
N GLY A 380 -4.67 10.60 3.59
CA GLY A 380 -3.35 10.30 3.02
C GLY A 380 -3.36 10.12 1.50
N VAL A 381 -4.47 9.65 0.92
CA VAL A 381 -4.63 9.50 -0.54
C VAL A 381 -4.86 10.87 -1.18
N VAL A 382 -5.69 11.71 -0.56
CA VAL A 382 -5.89 13.11 -0.99
C VAL A 382 -4.57 13.87 -0.97
N ALA A 383 -3.79 13.73 0.11
CA ALA A 383 -2.45 14.29 0.23
C ALA A 383 -1.50 13.85 -0.89
N SER A 384 -1.44 12.54 -1.16
CA SER A 384 -0.62 12.00 -2.25
C SER A 384 -1.00 12.59 -3.60
N ILE A 385 -2.29 12.64 -3.93
CA ILE A 385 -2.76 13.18 -5.21
C ILE A 385 -2.40 14.67 -5.34
N LEU A 386 -2.61 15.46 -4.28
CA LEU A 386 -2.28 16.89 -4.27
C LEU A 386 -0.79 17.13 -4.49
N LEU A 387 0.07 16.34 -3.85
CA LEU A 387 1.51 16.41 -4.03
C LEU A 387 1.91 16.09 -5.48
N SER A 388 1.31 15.05 -6.08
CA SER A 388 1.55 14.66 -7.48
C SER A 388 1.03 15.68 -8.50
N THR A 389 0.03 16.52 -8.16
CA THR A 389 -0.54 17.49 -9.11
C THR A 389 0.38 18.65 -9.48
N GLY A 390 1.50 18.83 -8.76
CA GLY A 390 2.38 20.00 -8.94
C GLY A 390 1.73 21.33 -8.56
N ALA A 391 0.57 21.31 -7.88
CA ALA A 391 -0.13 22.52 -7.45
C ALA A 391 0.61 23.30 -6.33
N LEU A 392 1.62 22.68 -5.71
CA LEU A 392 2.40 23.25 -4.62
C LEU A 392 3.67 23.91 -5.16
N LYS A 393 3.95 25.14 -4.73
CA LYS A 393 4.98 26.01 -5.33
C LYS A 393 6.42 25.56 -5.04
N LYS A 394 6.66 25.06 -3.83
CA LYS A 394 7.94 24.54 -3.33
C LYS A 394 7.89 23.02 -3.24
N GLN A 395 9.03 22.37 -3.45
CA GLN A 395 9.20 20.95 -3.13
C GLN A 395 9.39 20.79 -1.62
N MET A 396 8.31 20.40 -0.94
CA MET A 396 8.29 20.10 0.50
C MET A 396 7.31 18.96 0.76
N PRO A 397 7.54 18.14 1.81
CA PRO A 397 6.56 17.14 2.23
C PRO A 397 5.21 17.77 2.56
N LEU A 398 4.13 17.01 2.36
CA LEU A 398 2.78 17.37 2.76
C LEU A 398 2.36 16.52 3.96
N ILE A 399 2.02 17.18 5.06
CA ILE A 399 1.49 16.61 6.29
C ILE A 399 -0.01 16.86 6.31
N ALA A 400 -0.79 15.79 6.34
CA ALA A 400 -2.24 15.88 6.33
C ALA A 400 -2.83 15.38 7.64
N ILE A 401 -3.79 16.13 8.18
CA ILE A 401 -4.42 15.86 9.47
C ILE A 401 -5.91 15.63 9.29
N ALA A 402 -6.42 14.57 9.90
CA ALA A 402 -7.85 14.29 10.03
C ALA A 402 -8.19 13.83 11.44
N LYS A 403 -9.41 14.12 11.89
CA LYS A 403 -9.90 13.58 13.17
C LYS A 403 -10.13 12.07 13.06
N SER A 404 -9.69 11.35 14.08
CA SER A 404 -9.90 9.91 14.24
C SER A 404 -10.72 9.64 15.51
N ASP A 405 -10.92 8.37 15.83
CA ASP A 405 -11.64 7.95 17.02
C ASP A 405 -10.87 8.26 18.32
N GLY A 406 -11.56 8.21 19.47
CA GLY A 406 -10.92 8.30 20.79
C GLY A 406 -10.23 9.64 21.12
N ARG A 407 -10.62 10.76 20.50
CA ARG A 407 -9.94 12.07 20.60
C ARG A 407 -8.49 12.01 20.11
N LEU A 408 -8.25 11.21 19.08
CA LEU A 408 -6.97 11.14 18.38
C LEU A 408 -7.05 11.87 17.04
N LEU A 409 -5.90 12.37 16.59
CA LEU A 409 -5.68 12.86 15.24
C LEU A 409 -4.90 11.82 14.45
N LYS A 410 -5.36 11.52 13.24
CA LYS A 410 -4.60 10.77 12.25
C LYS A 410 -3.77 11.75 11.43
N ILE A 411 -2.46 11.55 11.48
CA ILE A 411 -1.47 12.25 10.67
C ILE A 411 -1.04 11.33 9.52
N SER A 412 -0.96 11.89 8.31
CA SER A 412 -0.40 11.24 7.13
C SER A 412 0.64 12.15 6.48
N GLY A 413 1.90 11.74 6.47
CA GLY A 413 2.97 12.43 5.75
C GLY A 413 3.17 11.83 4.36
N ARG A 414 3.37 12.69 3.36
CA ARG A 414 3.66 12.32 1.97
C ARG A 414 4.82 13.17 1.44
N ALA A 415 5.79 12.52 0.81
CA ALA A 415 6.88 13.15 0.07
C ALA A 415 6.88 12.65 -1.39
N THR A 416 7.66 13.30 -2.26
CA THR A 416 7.99 12.79 -3.60
C THR A 416 9.27 11.95 -3.50
N GLU A 417 9.54 11.11 -4.49
CA GLU A 417 10.82 10.35 -4.55
C GLU A 417 12.02 11.31 -4.54
N GLU A 418 11.94 12.42 -5.26
CA GLU A 418 12.96 13.49 -5.26
C GLU A 418 13.27 14.01 -3.85
N LEU A 419 12.24 14.19 -3.01
CA LEU A 419 12.42 14.63 -1.62
C LEU A 419 13.02 13.56 -0.72
N ALA A 420 12.65 12.29 -0.92
CA ALA A 420 13.25 11.18 -0.17
C ALA A 420 14.75 11.02 -0.50
N HIS A 421 15.14 11.27 -1.75
CA HIS A 421 16.54 11.33 -2.15
C HIS A 421 17.32 12.48 -1.49
N MET A 422 16.65 13.51 -0.96
CA MET A 422 17.26 14.58 -0.15
C MET A 422 17.36 14.22 1.34
N GLU A 423 17.46 12.93 1.66
CA GLU A 423 17.60 12.37 3.02
C GLU A 423 16.42 12.67 3.98
N VAL A 424 15.23 12.96 3.44
CA VAL A 424 14.02 13.09 4.27
C VAL A 424 13.40 11.72 4.49
N ASP A 425 13.48 11.22 5.72
CA ASP A 425 12.84 9.98 6.17
C ASP A 425 11.61 10.32 7.03
N LEU A 426 10.43 10.36 6.38
CA LEU A 426 9.18 10.65 7.07
C LEU A 426 8.80 9.57 8.10
N GLY A 427 9.20 8.31 7.90
CA GLY A 427 8.93 7.21 8.83
C GLY A 427 9.59 7.47 10.18
N SER A 428 10.88 7.78 10.15
CA SER A 428 11.67 8.14 11.34
C SER A 428 11.18 9.43 12.00
N VAL A 429 10.86 10.46 11.19
CA VAL A 429 10.31 11.73 11.69
C VAL A 429 8.98 11.52 12.41
N MET A 430 8.04 10.78 11.79
CA MET A 430 6.73 10.50 12.38
C MET A 430 6.84 9.69 13.68
N MET A 431 7.71 8.68 13.71
CA MET A 431 7.95 7.88 14.90
C MET A 431 8.49 8.73 16.06
N LYS A 432 9.56 9.50 15.82
CA LYS A 432 10.19 10.35 16.83
C LYS A 432 9.23 11.43 17.35
N ALA A 433 8.55 12.15 16.46
CA ALA A 433 7.63 13.21 16.86
C ALA A 433 6.43 12.65 17.63
N ALA A 434 5.87 11.51 17.19
CA ALA A 434 4.71 10.91 17.84
C ALA A 434 5.05 10.40 19.25
N MET A 435 6.21 9.76 19.43
CA MET A 435 6.66 9.28 20.74
C MET A 435 6.76 10.42 21.77
N ASN A 436 7.21 11.62 21.37
CA ASN A 436 7.32 12.77 22.27
C ASN A 436 5.97 13.34 22.73
N VAL A 437 4.88 13.03 22.03
CA VAL A 437 3.52 13.52 22.38
C VAL A 437 2.59 12.41 22.87
N ASN A 438 3.13 11.29 23.34
CA ASN A 438 2.36 10.10 23.73
C ASN A 438 1.49 9.54 22.59
N GLY A 439 1.93 9.74 21.34
CA GLY A 439 1.38 9.12 20.16
C GLY A 439 2.19 7.91 19.72
N ARG A 440 1.75 7.30 18.60
CA ARG A 440 2.48 6.24 17.91
C ARG A 440 2.53 6.59 16.42
N GLY A 441 3.69 6.42 15.79
CA GLY A 441 3.90 6.73 14.38
C GLY A 441 4.98 5.86 13.76
N GLY A 442 5.02 5.84 12.44
CA GLY A 442 5.96 5.06 11.65
C GLY A 442 5.56 5.02 10.18
N GLY A 443 6.23 4.16 9.42
CA GLY A 443 6.01 3.98 7.98
C GLY A 443 7.33 4.00 7.21
N HIS A 444 7.24 4.34 5.93
CA HIS A 444 8.39 4.45 5.03
C HIS A 444 8.84 5.91 4.84
N ASP A 445 9.98 6.10 4.19
CA ASP A 445 10.59 7.37 3.84
C ASP A 445 9.64 8.35 3.13
N ILE A 446 8.88 7.85 2.14
CA ILE A 446 7.99 8.65 1.28
C ILE A 446 6.57 8.76 1.87
N ALA A 447 6.14 7.75 2.61
CA ALA A 447 4.78 7.64 3.12
C ALA A 447 4.79 7.10 4.55
N ALA A 448 4.42 7.97 5.49
CA ALA A 448 4.37 7.66 6.91
C ALA A 448 3.07 8.17 7.53
N GLY A 449 2.79 7.72 8.74
CA GLY A 449 1.65 8.21 9.50
C GLY A 449 1.83 8.09 10.99
N ALA A 450 0.99 8.82 11.73
CA ALA A 450 0.95 8.78 13.18
C ALA A 450 -0.48 8.92 13.69
N TYR A 451 -0.70 8.46 14.92
CA TYR A 451 -1.86 8.77 15.74
C TYR A 451 -1.38 9.50 16.98
N ILE A 452 -1.92 10.69 17.23
CA ILE A 452 -1.56 11.55 18.37
C ILE A 452 -2.80 12.04 19.11
N PRO A 453 -2.72 12.38 20.40
CA PRO A 453 -3.81 13.07 21.10
C PRO A 453 -4.17 14.41 20.45
N GLU A 454 -5.46 14.74 20.36
CA GLU A 454 -5.93 16.04 19.84
C GLU A 454 -5.31 17.24 20.57
N SER A 455 -5.02 17.10 21.86
CA SER A 455 -4.40 18.16 22.68
C SER A 455 -2.95 18.47 22.31
N SER A 456 -2.29 17.59 21.57
CA SER A 456 -0.85 17.67 21.28
C SER A 456 -0.56 18.12 19.84
N GLU A 457 -1.58 18.56 19.09
CA GLU A 457 -1.45 18.91 17.67
C GLU A 457 -0.38 19.97 17.41
N GLU A 458 -0.42 21.09 18.13
CA GLU A 458 0.50 22.21 17.91
C GLU A 458 1.96 21.82 18.21
N GLU A 459 2.19 21.12 19.32
CA GLU A 459 3.52 20.66 19.71
C GLU A 459 4.08 19.64 18.70
N PHE A 460 3.25 18.70 18.26
CA PHE A 460 3.63 17.72 17.25
C PHE A 460 3.98 18.38 15.91
N LEU A 461 3.15 19.31 15.43
CA LEU A 461 3.39 20.02 14.17
C LEU A 461 4.70 20.82 14.19
N ARG A 462 5.01 21.47 15.30
CA ARG A 462 6.29 22.16 15.48
C ARG A 462 7.47 21.20 15.36
N MET A 463 7.41 20.04 16.03
CA MET A 463 8.47 19.03 15.95
C MET A 463 8.64 18.44 14.54
N ILE A 464 7.54 18.21 13.82
CA ILE A 464 7.61 17.73 12.44
C ILE A 464 8.31 18.75 11.55
N ASP A 465 7.94 20.03 11.63
CA ASP A 465 8.54 21.08 10.82
C ASP A 465 10.04 21.25 11.13
N GLU A 466 10.42 21.15 12.41
CA GLU A 466 11.82 21.17 12.87
C GLU A 466 12.62 19.95 12.39
N PHE A 467 12.13 18.73 12.63
CA PHE A 467 12.84 17.50 12.28
C PHE A 467 13.03 17.33 10.78
N VAL A 468 12.04 17.71 9.96
CA VAL A 468 12.20 17.75 8.49
C VAL A 468 13.23 18.80 8.10
N GLY A 469 13.22 19.97 8.73
CA GLY A 469 14.22 21.02 8.50
C GLY A 469 15.65 20.56 8.81
N ASP A 470 15.84 19.81 9.89
CA ASP A 470 17.14 19.28 10.28
C ASP A 470 17.66 18.21 9.31
N GLN A 471 16.81 17.27 8.88
CA GLN A 471 17.17 16.28 7.85
C GLN A 471 17.62 16.96 6.55
N ARG A 472 16.88 17.99 6.11
CA ARG A 472 17.22 18.74 4.89
C ARG A 472 18.55 19.49 4.99
N LYS A 473 18.93 20.01 6.17
CA LYS A 473 20.22 20.68 6.37
C LYS A 473 21.39 19.70 6.29
N ILE A 474 21.21 18.49 6.82
CA ILE A 474 22.23 17.43 6.81
C ILE A 474 22.49 16.95 5.37
N GLY A 475 21.42 16.67 4.61
CA GLY A 475 21.52 16.22 3.21
C GLY A 475 22.13 17.25 2.25
N VAL A 476 22.01 18.56 2.55
CA VAL A 476 22.69 19.61 1.77
C VAL A 476 24.19 19.63 2.04
N HIS A 477 24.66 19.26 3.24
CA HIS A 477 26.08 19.27 3.59
C HIS A 477 26.84 18.01 3.15
N SER A 478 26.14 16.90 2.86
CA SER A 478 26.73 15.68 2.29
C SER A 478 26.90 15.74 0.76
N GLY A 479 26.09 16.56 0.06
CA GLY A 479 26.17 16.74 -1.41
C GLY A 479 27.27 17.68 -1.92
N ASP A 480 27.89 18.49 -1.06
CA ASP A 480 29.01 19.39 -1.40
C ASP A 480 30.40 18.71 -1.28
N LYS A 481 30.42 17.39 -1.10
CA LYS A 481 31.64 16.58 -1.10
C LYS A 481 31.57 15.47 -2.14
N ASP A 482 31.53 15.84 -3.42
CA ASP A 482 32.02 14.99 -4.52
C ASP A 482 32.58 15.86 -5.66
#